data_AF-M5RUT7-F1
#
_entry.id   AF-M5RUT7-F1
#
_cell.length_a   1.000
_cell.length_b   1.000
_cell.length_c   1.000
_cell.angle_alpha   90.00
_cell.angle_beta   90.00
_cell.angle_gamma   90.00
#
_symmetry.space_group_name_H-M   'P 1'
#
loop_
_entity.id
_entity.type
_entity.pdbx_description
1 polymer ?
#
loop_
_entity_poly.entity_id
_entity_poly.type
_entity_poly.pdbx_seq_one_letter_code
_entity_poly.pdbx_strand_id
1 'polypeptide(L)' 'MKWAQSENYRQLVLDVANPNIPAIRLYESCGFVPTGKTGTLPPPRQHILENEMAMIFN' A
#
# COMPACT_ATOMS: atom_id res chain seq x y z
N MET A 1 11.49 2.77 4.94
CA MET A 1 11.02 3.94 5.74
C MET A 1 12.13 4.97 5.92
N LYS A 2 13.29 4.62 6.50
CA LYS A 2 14.41 5.57 6.72
C LYS A 2 14.80 6.42 5.50
N TRP A 3 14.90 5.81 4.31
CA TRP A 3 15.16 6.54 3.06
C TRP A 3 14.07 7.58 2.75
N ALA A 4 12.80 7.21 2.87
CA ALA A 4 11.71 8.13 2.56
C ALA A 4 11.64 9.29 3.57
N GLN A 5 11.96 9.01 4.84
CA GLN A 5 12.07 10.02 5.89
C GLN A 5 13.26 10.96 5.67
N SER A 6 14.42 10.45 5.22
CA SER A 6 15.58 11.32 4.92
C SER A 6 15.32 12.28 3.78
N GLU A 7 14.46 11.91 2.84
CA GLU A 7 14.00 12.77 1.73
C GLU A 7 12.82 13.68 2.11
N ASN A 8 12.41 13.72 3.39
CA ASN A 8 11.27 14.49 3.90
C ASN A 8 9.91 14.14 3.25
N TYR A 9 9.75 12.92 2.72
CA TYR A 9 8.43 12.45 2.36
C TYR A 9 7.56 12.31 3.62
N ARG A 10 6.27 12.58 3.46
CA ARG A 10 5.29 12.53 4.57
C ARG A 10 4.58 11.18 4.71
N GLN A 11 4.66 10.35 3.67
CA GLN A 11 4.01 9.06 3.65
C GLN A 11 4.63 8.12 2.62
N LEU A 12 4.38 6.82 2.80
CA LEU A 12 4.53 5.81 1.77
C LEU A 12 3.16 5.24 1.42
N VAL A 13 2.94 5.02 0.12
CA VAL A 13 1.74 4.37 -0.40
C VAL A 13 2.14 3.13 -1.19
N LEU A 14 1.28 2.11 -1.17
CA LEU A 14 1.41 0.91 -1.97
C LEU A 14 0.03 0.40 -2.40
N ASP A 15 -0.02 -0.32 -3.50
CA ASP A 15 -1.18 -1.10 -3.90
C ASP A 15 -0.94 -2.58 -3.59
N VAL A 16 -1.97 -3.25 -3.07
CA VAL A 16 -1.94 -4.69 -2.80
C VAL A 16 -3.21 -5.36 -3.28
N ALA A 17 -3.06 -6.49 -3.96
CA ALA A 17 -4.19 -7.25 -4.47
C ALA A 17 -5.12 -7.61 -3.31
N ASN A 18 -6.40 -7.28 -3.44
CA ASN A 18 -7.44 -7.56 -2.45
C ASN A 18 -7.44 -9.02 -1.94
N PRO A 19 -7.23 -10.06 -2.79
CA PRO A 19 -7.16 -11.44 -2.29
C PRO A 19 -5.85 -11.79 -1.55
N ASN A 20 -4.82 -10.93 -1.55
CA ASN A 20 -3.53 -11.19 -0.91
C ASN A 20 -3.55 -10.87 0.59
N ILE A 21 -4.38 -11.61 1.33
CA ILE A 21 -4.54 -11.46 2.78
C ILE A 21 -3.20 -11.52 3.55
N PRO A 22 -2.26 -12.43 3.24
CA PRO A 22 -0.98 -12.46 3.95
C PRO A 22 -0.17 -11.16 3.81
N ALA A 23 -0.12 -10.58 2.61
CA ALA A 23 0.57 -9.32 2.39
C ALA A 23 -0.13 -8.15 3.09
N ILE A 24 -1.47 -8.11 3.07
CA ILE A 24 -2.26 -7.11 3.80
C ILE A 24 -1.90 -7.15 5.29
N ARG A 25 -1.91 -8.33 5.91
CA ARG A 25 -1.54 -8.47 7.34
C ARG A 25 -0.10 -8.06 7.63
N LEU A 26 0.83 -8.37 6.72
CA LEU A 26 2.21 -7.93 6.83
C LEU A 26 2.29 -6.40 6.83
N TYR A 27 1.62 -5.73 5.88
CA TYR A 27 1.65 -4.27 5.78
C TYR A 27 0.96 -3.59 6.96
N GLU A 28 -0.19 -4.11 7.42
CA GLU A 28 -0.85 -3.65 8.65
C GLU A 28 0.08 -3.74 9.85
N SER A 29 0.82 -4.85 10.01
CA SER A 29 1.78 -5.02 11.11
C SER A 29 2.96 -4.04 11.04
N CYS A 30 3.26 -3.53 9.83
CA CYS A 30 4.27 -2.50 9.62
C CYS A 30 3.74 -1.08 9.87
N GLY A 31 2.44 -0.90 10.11
CA GLY A 31 1.80 0.40 10.32
C GLY A 31 1.15 1.02 9.09
N PHE A 32 1.00 0.25 7.99
CA PHE A 32 0.16 0.70 6.88
C PHE A 32 -1.32 0.55 7.23
N VAL A 33 -2.15 1.48 6.76
CA VAL A 33 -3.60 1.46 6.89
C VAL A 33 -4.25 1.57 5.51
N PRO A 34 -5.41 0.93 5.27
CA PRO A 34 -6.14 1.09 4.01
C PRO A 34 -6.59 2.53 3.84
N THR A 35 -6.41 3.10 2.65
CA THR A 35 -6.83 4.48 2.35
C THR A 35 -8.29 4.57 1.89
N GLY A 36 -8.91 3.42 1.60
CA GLY A 36 -10.22 3.31 0.97
C GLY A 36 -10.19 3.49 -0.55
N LYS A 37 -9.05 3.88 -1.13
CA LYS A 37 -8.89 3.86 -2.59
C LYS A 37 -8.66 2.43 -3.04
N THR A 38 -9.28 2.09 -4.17
CA THR A 38 -9.08 0.81 -4.85
C THR A 38 -8.78 1.08 -6.32
N GLY A 39 -8.12 0.14 -6.97
CA GLY A 39 -7.70 0.29 -8.35
C GLY A 39 -7.41 -1.05 -9.01
N THR A 40 -6.90 -0.97 -10.23
CA THR A 40 -6.36 -2.13 -10.94
C THR A 40 -5.02 -1.71 -11.53
N LEU A 41 -4.08 -2.64 -11.64
CA LEU A 41 -2.83 -2.38 -12.34
C LEU A 41 -3.04 -2.49 -13.86
N PRO A 42 -2.16 -1.86 -14.66
CA PRO A 42 -2.15 -2.06 -16.11
C PRO A 42 -2.09 -3.55 -16.51
N PRO A 43 -2.42 -3.87 -17.77
CA PRO A 43 -2.37 -5.24 -18.27
C PRO A 43 -1.04 -5.95 -17.96
N PRO A 44 -1.08 -7.27 -17.64
CA PRO A 44 -2.22 -8.16 -17.70
C PRO A 44 -3.09 -8.20 -16.43
N ARG A 45 -2.77 -7.39 -15.41
CA ARG A 45 -3.36 -7.46 -14.07
C ARG A 45 -4.65 -6.67 -13.89
N GLN A 46 -5.22 -6.14 -14.96
CA GLN A 46 -6.47 -5.36 -14.95
C GLN A 46 -7.68 -6.09 -14.32
N HIS A 47 -7.63 -7.42 -14.21
CA HIS A 47 -8.68 -8.23 -13.60
C HIS A 47 -8.53 -8.39 -12.07
N ILE A 48 -7.47 -7.86 -11.48
CA ILE A 48 -7.19 -7.94 -10.04
C ILE A 48 -7.52 -6.58 -9.42
N LEU A 49 -8.44 -6.59 -8.45
CA LEU A 49 -8.72 -5.43 -7.62
C LEU A 49 -7.58 -5.26 -6.61
N GLU A 50 -6.97 -4.08 -6.59
CA GLU A 50 -5.96 -3.67 -5.63
C GLU A 50 -6.58 -2.72 -4.60
N ASN A 51 -6.09 -2.79 -3.37
CA ASN A 51 -6.36 -1.84 -2.30
C ASN A 51 -5.11 -0.97 -2.10
N GLU A 52 -5.28 0.35 -2.08
CA GLU A 52 -4.22 1.27 -1.71
C GLU A 52 -4.07 1.29 -0.17
N MET A 53 -2.84 1.16 0.31
CA MET A 53 -2.49 1.29 1.73
C MET A 53 -1.46 2.41 1.91
N ALA A 54 -1.55 3.14 3.02
CA ALA A 54 -0.64 4.23 3.34
C ALA A 54 -0.05 4.10 4.75
N MET A 55 1.20 4.54 4.89
CA MET A 55 1.84 4.76 6.19
C MET A 55 2.29 6.21 6.27
N ILE A 56 1.80 6.92 7.27
CA ILE A 56 2.16 8.31 7.53
C ILE A 56 3.41 8.35 8.41
N PHE A 57 4.35 9.23 8.06
CA PHE A 57 5.50 9.52 8.89
C PHE A 57 5.21 10.72 9.78
N ASN A 58 5.56 10.60 11.06
CA ASN A 58 5.51 11.68 12.03
C ASN A 58 6.79 12.53 11.95
#